data_AF-A0A3D1QAN4-F1
#
_entry.id   AF-A0A3D1QAN4-F1
#
_cell.length_a   1.000
_cell.length_b   1.000
_cell.length_c   1.000
_cell.angle_alpha   90.00
_cell.angle_beta   90.00
_cell.angle_gamma   90.00
#
_symmetry.space_group_name_H-M   'P 1'
#
loop_
_entity.id
_entity.type
_entity.pdbx_description
1 polymer ?
#
loop_
_entity_poly.entity_id
_entity_poly.type
_entity_poly.pdbx_seq_one_letter_code
_entity_poly.pdbx_strand_id
1 'polypeptide(L)'
;MRLKKGPPDLILFITALTLLGIGLIMVFSSSAVTASVRYGDAYYFFKRQIIWSVIGICALLITMKINYHKLKGLALPAMIIALICLVLVITPLGIAAKGSSRWLGIGDVRLFAPSELAKLATVMFLARTMEVNIDKMKDFAKGVLPYLGILAVICGLIMLQPDLG
;
A
#
# COMPACT_ATOMS: atom_id res chain seq x y z
N MET A 1 8.72 19.81 -21.31
CA MET A 1 9.00 20.71 -20.17
C MET A 1 9.57 19.92 -19.00
N ARG A 2 10.81 20.19 -18.56
CA ARG A 2 11.44 19.53 -17.41
C ARG A 2 10.96 20.29 -16.15
N LEU A 3 9.96 19.76 -15.45
CA LEU A 3 9.48 20.38 -14.20
C LEU A 3 10.67 20.56 -13.24
N LYS A 4 10.95 21.81 -12.84
CA LYS A 4 11.93 22.11 -11.78
C LYS A 4 11.48 21.37 -10.52
N LYS A 5 12.38 20.61 -9.89
CA LYS A 5 12.13 19.97 -8.60
C LYS A 5 11.91 21.09 -7.57
N GLY A 6 10.67 21.29 -7.12
CA GLY A 6 10.41 22.08 -5.93
C GLY A 6 11.07 21.43 -4.72
N PRO A 7 11.41 22.20 -3.67
CA PRO A 7 11.90 21.61 -2.42
C PRO A 7 10.85 20.63 -1.89
N PRO A 8 11.26 19.51 -1.28
CA PRO A 8 10.33 18.66 -0.55
C PRO A 8 9.62 19.47 0.54
N ASP A 9 8.36 19.13 0.80
CA ASP A 9 7.64 19.68 1.94
C ASP A 9 8.24 19.11 3.25
N LEU A 10 9.15 19.88 3.83
CA LEU A 10 9.92 19.49 5.02
C LEU A 10 9.02 19.25 6.24
N ILE A 11 7.88 19.95 6.31
CA ILE A 11 6.94 19.83 7.43
C ILE A 11 6.29 18.44 7.40
N LEU A 12 5.81 18.01 6.22
CA LEU A 12 5.26 16.66 6.05
C LEU A 12 6.31 15.57 6.30
N PHE A 13 7.55 15.80 5.88
CA PHE A 13 8.63 14.84 6.08
C PHE A 13 8.96 14.65 7.58
N ILE A 14 9.10 15.75 8.33
CA ILE A 14 9.43 15.71 9.77
C ILE A 14 8.26 15.12 10.58
N THR A 15 7.02 15.50 10.26
CA THR A 15 5.84 14.95 10.95
C THR A 15 5.70 13.45 10.74
N ALA A 16 5.91 12.95 9.52
CA ALA A 16 5.93 11.52 9.22
C ALA A 16 7.02 10.77 9.99
N LEU A 17 8.25 11.33 10.06
CA LEU A 17 9.36 10.71 10.79
C LEU A 17 9.10 10.68 12.31
N THR A 18 8.48 11.74 12.85
CA THR A 18 8.10 11.82 14.26
C THR A 18 7.05 10.77 14.61
N LEU A 19 6.01 10.63 13.79
CA LEU A 19 4.99 9.60 13.94
C LEU A 19 5.58 8.18 13.87
N LEU A 20 6.53 7.94 12.98
CA LEU A 20 7.25 6.66 12.89
C LEU A 20 8.04 6.39 14.18
N GLY A 21 8.73 7.39 14.73
CA GLY A 21 9.44 7.28 16.01
C GLY A 21 8.51 6.93 17.18
N ILE A 22 7.37 7.62 17.29
CA ILE A 22 6.34 7.31 18.29
C ILE A 22 5.82 5.88 18.12
N GLY A 23 5.55 5.46 16.88
CA GLY A 23 5.12 4.09 16.57
C GLY A 23 6.12 3.01 17.00
N LEU A 24 7.42 3.24 16.79
CA LEU A 24 8.46 2.32 17.25
C LEU A 24 8.48 2.17 18.78
N ILE A 25 8.35 3.27 19.51
CA ILE A 25 8.29 3.27 20.98
C ILE A 25 7.05 2.50 21.46
N MET A 26 5.90 2.72 20.82
CA MET A 26 4.64 2.04 21.18
C MET A 26 4.71 0.52 20.95
N VAL A 27 5.30 0.07 19.84
CA VAL A 27 5.47 -1.36 19.55
C VAL A 27 6.37 -2.03 20.59
N PHE A 28 7.46 -1.34 20.98
CA PHE A 28 8.33 -1.83 22.05
C PHE A 28 7.56 -1.96 23.37
N SER A 29 6.79 -0.93 23.76
CA SER A 29 6.04 -0.92 25.02
C SER A 29 4.94 -1.99 25.07
N SER A 30 4.19 -2.21 23.99
CA SER A 30 3.03 -3.12 24.01
C SER A 30 3.40 -4.58 23.78
N SER A 31 4.48 -4.85 23.05
CA SER A 31 4.84 -6.21 22.61
C SER A 31 5.92 -6.85 23.45
N ALA A 32 6.65 -6.11 24.29
CA ALA A 32 7.76 -6.63 25.10
C ALA A 32 7.34 -7.81 26.00
N VAL A 33 6.18 -7.73 26.65
CA VAL A 33 5.65 -8.77 27.55
C VAL A 33 5.19 -10.02 26.79
N THR A 34 4.60 -9.85 25.60
CA THR A 34 4.15 -10.99 24.79
C THR A 34 5.33 -11.67 24.08
N ALA A 35 6.35 -10.90 23.69
CA ALA A 35 7.54 -11.39 23.02
C ALA A 35 8.44 -12.21 23.95
N SER A 36 8.63 -11.75 25.20
CA SER A 36 9.40 -12.50 26.20
C SER A 36 8.77 -13.85 26.52
N VAL A 37 7.44 -13.93 26.58
CA VAL A 37 6.70 -15.16 26.94
C VAL A 37 6.60 -16.15 25.76
N ARG A 38 6.44 -15.69 24.52
CA ARG A 38 6.26 -16.58 23.35
C ARG A 38 7.53 -16.90 22.55
N TYR A 39 8.52 -16.02 22.55
CA TYR A 39 9.69 -16.11 21.68
C TYR A 39 11.03 -16.07 22.45
N GLY A 40 11.01 -15.86 23.77
CA GLY A 40 12.22 -15.78 24.59
C GLY A 40 13.10 -14.53 24.35
N ASP A 41 12.75 -13.68 23.38
CA ASP A 41 13.44 -12.41 23.08
C ASP A 41 12.41 -11.27 23.11
N ALA A 42 12.52 -10.39 24.10
CA ALA A 42 11.67 -9.20 24.25
C ALA A 42 11.78 -8.23 23.05
N TYR A 43 12.87 -8.31 22.28
CA TYR A 43 13.15 -7.42 21.15
C TYR A 43 12.70 -8.00 19.79
N TYR A 44 12.09 -9.18 19.76
CA TYR A 44 11.74 -9.85 18.50
C TYR A 44 10.87 -8.98 17.56
N PHE A 45 9.77 -8.42 18.07
CA PHE A 45 8.90 -7.54 17.28
C PHE A 45 9.54 -6.18 16.98
N PHE A 46 10.37 -5.68 17.90
CA PHE A 46 11.07 -4.40 17.73
C PHE A 46 12.12 -4.45 16.62
N LYS A 47 12.95 -5.49 16.58
CA LYS A 47 13.94 -5.73 15.51
C LYS A 47 13.26 -5.77 14.15
N ARG A 48 12.13 -6.49 14.04
CA ARG A 48 11.37 -6.57 12.79
C ARG A 48 10.79 -5.22 12.39
N GLN A 49 10.23 -4.47 13.33
CA GLN A 49 9.68 -3.14 13.07
C GLN A 49 10.76 -2.16 12.59
N ILE A 50 11.96 -2.21 13.16
CA ILE A 50 13.11 -1.41 12.69
C ILE A 50 13.47 -1.77 11.25
N ILE A 51 13.60 -3.06 10.93
CA ILE A 51 13.94 -3.51 9.57
C ILE A 51 12.93 -2.98 8.55
N TRP A 52 11.62 -3.13 8.82
CA TRP A 52 10.57 -2.61 7.94
C TRP A 52 10.56 -1.08 7.86
N SER A 53 10.85 -0.39 8.97
CA SER A 53 10.95 1.08 8.99
C SER A 53 12.11 1.58 8.13
N VAL A 54 13.27 0.94 8.22
CA VAL A 54 14.44 1.26 7.38
C VAL A 54 14.14 1.01 5.90
N ILE A 55 13.53 -0.13 5.57
CA ILE A 55 13.11 -0.44 4.20
C ILE A 55 12.13 0.62 3.69
N GLY A 56 11.14 1.01 4.50
CA GLY A 56 10.17 2.05 4.18
C GLY A 56 10.80 3.43 3.95
N ILE A 57 11.76 3.84 4.78
CA ILE A 57 12.50 5.10 4.61
C ILE A 57 13.33 5.06 3.32
N CYS A 58 14.04 3.95 3.05
CA CYS A 58 14.77 3.77 1.80
C CYS A 58 13.84 3.86 0.58
N ALA A 59 12.68 3.20 0.62
CA ALA A 59 11.67 3.26 -0.43
C ALA A 59 11.14 4.69 -0.64
N LEU A 60 10.91 5.44 0.45
CA LEU A 60 10.51 6.85 0.39
C LEU A 60 11.57 7.71 -0.30
N LEU A 61 12.84 7.59 0.09
CA LEU A 61 13.94 8.37 -0.49
C LEU A 61 14.16 8.07 -1.98
N ILE A 62 14.00 6.81 -2.38
CA ILE A 62 14.07 6.40 -3.79
C ILE A 62 12.89 7.00 -4.56
N THR A 63 11.67 6.80 -4.06
CA THR A 63 10.43 7.25 -4.73
C THR A 63 10.39 8.76 -4.87
N MET A 64 10.85 9.50 -3.88
CA MET A 64 10.99 10.96 -3.92
C MET A 64 11.91 11.45 -5.05
N LYS A 65 12.88 10.64 -5.48
CA LYS A 65 13.76 10.98 -6.61
C LYS A 65 13.16 10.63 -7.98
N ILE A 66 12.12 9.79 -8.04
CA ILE A 66 11.48 9.37 -9.29
C ILE A 66 10.58 10.50 -9.82
N ASN A 67 10.65 10.75 -11.13
CA ASN A 67 9.79 11.74 -11.77
C ASN A 67 8.34 11.23 -11.85
N TYR A 68 7.39 12.03 -11.37
CA TYR A 68 5.95 11.76 -11.41
C TYR A 68 5.43 11.34 -12.80
N HIS A 69 6.02 11.85 -13.89
CA HIS A 69 5.64 11.45 -15.25
C HIS A 69 5.90 9.97 -15.54
N LYS A 70 6.97 9.39 -14.97
CA LYS A 70 7.24 7.95 -15.10
C LYS A 70 6.24 7.13 -14.28
N LEU A 71 5.87 7.61 -13.08
CA LEU A 71 4.82 6.99 -12.26
C LEU A 71 3.47 6.96 -13.00
N LYS A 72 3.12 8.04 -13.70
CA LYS A 72 1.90 8.09 -14.51
C LYS A 72 1.89 6.99 -15.59
N GLY A 73 3.02 6.76 -16.27
CA GLY A 73 3.17 5.67 -17.25
C GLY A 73 2.93 4.28 -16.64
N LEU A 74 3.38 4.08 -15.39
CA LEU A 74 3.27 2.84 -14.63
C LEU A 74 1.87 2.57 -14.05
N ALA A 75 0.96 3.55 -14.03
CA ALA A 75 -0.35 3.39 -13.41
C ALA A 75 -1.20 2.24 -14.00
N LEU A 76 -1.21 2.07 -15.33
CA LEU A 76 -1.91 0.98 -16.01
C LEU A 76 -1.33 -0.40 -15.68
N PRO A 77 -0.02 -0.66 -15.87
CA PRO A 77 0.56 -1.95 -15.51
C PRO A 77 0.48 -2.22 -13.99
N ALA A 78 0.62 -1.21 -13.14
CA ALA A 78 0.43 -1.37 -11.69
C ALA A 78 -1.00 -1.82 -11.34
N MET A 79 -2.01 -1.29 -12.02
CA MET A 79 -3.41 -1.70 -11.82
C MET A 79 -3.67 -3.12 -12.30
N ILE A 80 -3.12 -3.51 -13.45
CA ILE A 80 -3.25 -4.89 -13.95
C ILE A 80 -2.57 -5.87 -13.00
N ILE A 81 -1.35 -5.55 -12.55
CA ILE A 81 -0.63 -6.37 -11.56
C ILE A 81 -1.43 -6.45 -10.26
N ALA A 82 -2.00 -5.34 -9.79
CA ALA A 82 -2.85 -5.31 -8.59
C ALA A 82 -4.06 -6.24 -8.70
N LEU A 83 -4.76 -6.17 -9.84
CA LEU A 83 -5.93 -7.00 -10.10
C LEU A 83 -5.54 -8.49 -10.16
N ILE A 84 -4.43 -8.82 -10.85
CA ILE A 84 -3.90 -10.18 -10.90
C ILE A 84 -3.54 -10.67 -9.50
N CYS A 85 -2.85 -9.85 -8.70
CA CYS A 85 -2.51 -10.21 -7.33
C CYS A 85 -3.75 -10.41 -6.45
N LEU A 86 -4.78 -9.55 -6.57
CA LEU A 86 -6.05 -9.73 -5.86
C LEU A 86 -6.75 -11.05 -6.26
N VAL A 87 -6.75 -11.40 -7.54
CA VAL A 87 -7.33 -12.67 -8.00
C VAL A 87 -6.50 -13.86 -7.50
N LEU A 88 -5.17 -13.77 -7.56
CA LEU A 88 -4.26 -14.83 -7.09
C LEU A 88 -4.40 -15.12 -5.59
N VAL A 89 -4.80 -14.15 -4.77
CA VAL A 89 -5.01 -14.35 -3.33
C VAL A 89 -6.26 -15.16 -3.01
N ILE A 90 -7.21 -15.17 -3.95
CA ILE A 90 -8.41 -16.01 -3.87
C ILE A 90 -8.05 -17.48 -4.20
N THR A 91 -6.92 -17.72 -4.88
CA THR A 91 -6.40 -19.08 -5.18
C THR A 91 -5.64 -19.67 -3.97
N PRO A 92 -5.38 -20.99 -3.90
CA PRO A 92 -4.81 -21.66 -2.71
C PRO A 92 -3.36 -21.27 -2.37
N LEU A 93 -2.78 -20.30 -3.09
CA LEU A 93 -1.51 -19.65 -2.80
C LEU A 93 -1.63 -18.56 -1.71
N GLY A 94 -2.85 -18.14 -1.36
CA GLY A 94 -3.09 -17.21 -0.26
C GLY A 94 -2.88 -17.88 1.10
N ILE A 95 -1.94 -17.38 1.91
CA ILE A 95 -1.75 -17.87 3.28
C ILE A 95 -2.93 -17.36 4.12
N ALA A 96 -3.82 -18.29 4.49
CA ALA A 96 -4.91 -17.99 5.40
C ALA A 96 -4.38 -17.77 6.83
N ALA A 97 -4.50 -16.55 7.33
CA ALA A 97 -4.22 -16.25 8.73
C ALA A 97 -5.53 -15.80 9.41
N LYS A 98 -5.94 -16.51 10.46
CA LYS A 98 -7.19 -16.25 11.21
C LYS A 98 -8.46 -16.22 10.33
N GLY A 99 -8.62 -17.18 9.41
CA GLY A 99 -9.83 -17.32 8.60
C GLY A 99 -9.95 -16.38 7.39
N SER A 100 -8.85 -15.71 7.01
CA SER A 100 -8.81 -14.78 5.87
C SER A 100 -7.50 -14.94 5.11
N SER A 101 -7.55 -15.22 3.81
CA SER A 101 -6.39 -15.25 2.93
C SER A 101 -5.95 -13.83 2.61
N ARG A 102 -5.16 -13.22 3.50
CA ARG A 102 -4.77 -11.80 3.41
C ARG A 102 -3.32 -11.57 2.97
N TRP A 103 -2.50 -12.61 3.02
CA TRP A 103 -1.07 -12.50 2.82
C TRP A 103 -0.60 -13.43 1.71
N LEU A 104 0.13 -12.85 0.75
CA LEU A 104 0.98 -13.62 -0.14
C LEU A 104 2.33 -13.78 0.54
N GLY A 105 2.76 -15.02 0.75
CA GLY A 105 4.03 -15.34 1.36
C GLY A 105 4.62 -16.61 0.75
N ILE A 106 5.94 -16.74 0.87
CA ILE A 106 6.68 -17.96 0.53
C ILE A 106 7.33 -18.42 1.85
N GLY A 107 6.89 -19.57 2.38
CA GLY A 107 7.33 -20.08 3.69
C GLY A 107 6.77 -19.30 4.88
N ASP A 108 7.56 -19.12 5.95
CA ASP A 108 7.18 -18.40 7.18
C ASP A 108 7.16 -16.86 7.03
N VAL A 109 7.58 -16.34 5.87
CA VAL A 109 7.67 -14.89 5.64
C VAL A 109 6.41 -14.41 4.95
N ARG A 110 5.57 -13.71 5.72
CA ARG A 110 4.42 -12.95 5.20
C ARG A 110 4.95 -11.71 4.48
N LEU A 111 5.08 -11.77 3.17
CA LEU A 111 5.79 -10.74 2.40
C LEU A 111 4.92 -9.54 2.05
N PHE A 112 3.66 -9.77 1.66
CA PHE A 112 2.89 -8.71 1.03
C PHE A 112 1.38 -8.84 1.16
N ALA A 113 0.72 -7.70 1.40
CA ALA A 113 -0.72 -7.54 1.38
C ALA A 113 -1.15 -6.98 0.00
N PRO A 114 -1.73 -7.82 -0.87
CA PRO A 114 -2.18 -7.38 -2.21
C PRO A 114 -3.21 -6.25 -2.17
N SER A 115 -3.99 -6.14 -1.09
CA SER A 115 -4.93 -5.03 -0.87
C SER A 115 -4.23 -3.68 -0.73
N GLU A 116 -3.01 -3.61 -0.20
CA GLU A 116 -2.23 -2.37 -0.13
C GLU A 116 -1.77 -1.90 -1.50
N LEU A 117 -1.31 -2.83 -2.35
CA LEU A 117 -0.93 -2.52 -3.73
C LEU A 117 -2.14 -2.10 -4.56
N ALA A 118 -3.28 -2.76 -4.37
CA ALA A 118 -4.52 -2.40 -5.04
C ALA A 118 -4.97 -0.99 -4.69
N LYS A 119 -4.88 -0.56 -3.43
CA LYS A 119 -5.19 0.82 -3.03
C LYS A 119 -4.31 1.83 -3.78
N LEU A 120 -2.99 1.63 -3.76
CA LEU A 120 -2.04 2.53 -4.44
C LEU A 120 -2.26 2.55 -5.96
N ALA A 121 -2.40 1.38 -6.58
CA ALA A 121 -2.62 1.25 -8.02
C ALA A 121 -3.95 1.87 -8.47
N THR A 122 -5.00 1.73 -7.67
CA THR A 122 -6.31 2.34 -7.93
C THR A 122 -6.23 3.85 -7.94
N VAL A 123 -5.59 4.45 -6.93
CA VAL A 123 -5.40 5.92 -6.88
C VAL A 123 -4.61 6.41 -8.09
N MET A 124 -3.51 5.74 -8.44
CA MET A 124 -2.71 6.11 -9.61
C MET A 124 -3.47 5.99 -10.93
N PHE A 125 -4.24 4.90 -11.10
CA PHE A 125 -5.03 4.65 -12.30
C PHE A 125 -6.17 5.65 -12.46
N LEU A 126 -6.92 5.92 -11.38
CA LEU A 126 -7.99 6.89 -11.39
C LEU A 126 -7.45 8.29 -11.67
N ALA A 127 -6.40 8.71 -10.97
CA ALA A 127 -5.76 10.01 -11.20
C ALA A 127 -5.35 10.19 -12.68
N ARG A 128 -4.71 9.18 -13.27
CA ARG A 128 -4.32 9.22 -14.70
C ARG A 128 -5.53 9.29 -15.63
N THR A 129 -6.55 8.49 -15.40
CA THR A 129 -7.66 8.34 -16.35
C THR A 129 -8.63 9.52 -16.26
N MET A 130 -8.78 10.11 -15.08
CA MET A 130 -9.49 11.36 -14.84
C MET A 130 -8.77 12.55 -15.50
N GLU A 131 -7.44 12.60 -15.44
CA GLU A 131 -6.65 13.65 -16.10
C GLU A 131 -6.79 13.60 -17.64
N VAL A 132 -6.82 12.40 -18.24
CA VAL A 132 -6.95 12.22 -19.70
C VAL A 132 -8.37 12.50 -20.20
N ASN A 133 -9.39 12.24 -19.38
CA ASN A 133 -10.80 12.38 -19.76
C ASN A 133 -11.47 13.58 -19.08
N ILE A 134 -10.72 14.64 -18.77
CA ILE A 134 -11.21 15.78 -17.99
C ILE A 134 -12.44 16.45 -18.62
N ASP A 135 -12.54 16.44 -19.95
CA ASP A 135 -13.70 16.97 -20.67
C ASP A 135 -14.97 16.12 -20.49
N LYS A 136 -14.81 14.79 -20.39
CA LYS A 136 -15.93 13.86 -20.13
C LYS A 136 -16.33 13.84 -18.65
N MET A 137 -15.46 14.30 -17.75
CA MET A 137 -15.76 14.40 -16.31
C MET A 137 -16.79 15.48 -15.97
N LYS A 138 -17.09 16.39 -16.90
CA LYS A 138 -18.15 17.39 -16.72
C LYS A 138 -19.55 16.75 -16.65
N ASP A 139 -19.73 15.57 -17.24
CA ASP A 139 -20.96 14.80 -17.18
C ASP A 139 -20.86 13.69 -16.12
N PHE A 140 -21.77 13.68 -15.15
CA PHE A 140 -21.77 12.69 -14.06
C PHE A 140 -21.94 11.25 -14.56
N ALA A 141 -22.85 11.02 -15.52
CA ALA A 141 -23.16 9.68 -16.02
C ALA A 141 -22.08 9.11 -16.95
N LYS A 142 -21.41 9.95 -17.76
CA LYS A 142 -20.40 9.49 -18.73
C LYS A 142 -18.97 9.62 -18.21
N GLY A 143 -18.76 10.52 -17.26
CA GLY A 143 -17.48 10.79 -16.61
C GLY A 143 -17.30 10.00 -15.33
N VAL A 144 -18.17 10.19 -14.33
CA VAL A 144 -17.93 9.70 -12.96
C VAL A 144 -18.39 8.25 -12.77
N LEU A 145 -19.54 7.89 -13.33
CA LEU A 145 -20.15 6.56 -13.18
C LEU A 145 -19.24 5.37 -13.59
N PRO A 146 -18.52 5.37 -14.74
CA PRO A 146 -17.66 4.26 -15.10
C PRO A 146 -16.48 4.07 -14.13
N TYR A 147 -15.95 5.14 -13.56
CA TYR A 147 -14.86 5.06 -12.57
C TYR A 147 -15.36 4.55 -11.22
N LEU A 148 -16.57 4.96 -10.81
CA LEU A 148 -17.23 4.38 -9.64
C LEU A 148 -17.48 2.88 -9.81
N GLY A 149 -17.83 2.42 -11.03
CA GLY A 149 -17.97 1.00 -11.33
C GLY A 149 -16.66 0.21 -11.15
N ILE A 150 -15.55 0.72 -11.67
CA ILE A 150 -14.22 0.09 -11.48
C ILE A 150 -13.86 0.05 -9.99
N LEU A 151 -14.10 1.14 -9.27
CA LEU A 151 -13.82 1.23 -7.83
C LEU A 151 -14.69 0.24 -7.04
N ALA A 152 -15.98 0.11 -7.39
CA ALA A 152 -16.89 -0.85 -6.78
C ALA A 152 -16.46 -2.30 -7.01
N VAL A 153 -15.96 -2.64 -8.21
CA VAL A 153 -15.42 -3.98 -8.50
C VAL A 153 -14.21 -4.28 -7.63
N ILE A 154 -13.27 -3.33 -7.50
CA ILE A 154 -12.07 -3.50 -6.69
C ILE A 154 -12.43 -3.63 -5.20
N CYS A 155 -13.33 -2.77 -4.70
CA CYS A 155 -13.84 -2.88 -3.34
C CYS A 155 -14.55 -4.23 -3.11
N GLY A 156 -15.37 -4.70 -4.05
CA GLY A 156 -16.01 -6.01 -3.97
C GLY A 156 -15.01 -7.17 -3.90
N LEU A 157 -13.95 -7.12 -4.70
CA LEU A 157 -12.85 -8.09 -4.66
C LEU A 157 -12.13 -8.09 -3.31
N ILE A 158 -11.89 -6.92 -2.71
CA ILE A 158 -11.27 -6.80 -1.38
C ILE A 158 -12.20 -7.32 -0.29
N MET A 159 -13.51 -7.00 -0.37
CA MET A 159 -14.51 -7.51 0.57
C MET A 159 -14.63 -9.04 0.55
N LEU A 160 -14.41 -9.66 -0.62
CA LEU A 160 -14.41 -11.11 -0.78
C LEU A 160 -13.17 -11.79 -0.16
N GLN A 161 -12.11 -11.05 0.17
CA GLN A 161 -10.87 -11.55 0.81
C GLN A 161 -10.95 -11.53 2.36
N PRO A 162 -12.16 -11.58 2.91
CA PRO A 162 -12.59 -11.00 4.20
C PRO A 162 -11.73 -9.89 4.81
N ASP A 163 -11.08 -9.02 4.03
CA ASP A 163 -10.16 -7.98 4.55
C ASP A 163 -10.94 -6.71 4.96
N LEU A 164 -11.74 -6.79 6.03
CA LEU A 164 -12.54 -5.69 6.58
C LEU A 164 -11.72 -4.75 7.51
N GLY A 165 -10.48 -4.42 7.11
CA GLY A 165 -9.56 -3.55 7.85
C GLY A 165 -9.25 -2.25 7.12
#